data_AF-A0A1F7KEY6-F1
#
_entry.id   AF-A0A1F7KEY6-F1
#
_cell.length_a   1.000
_cell.length_b   1.000
_cell.length_c   1.000
_cell.angle_alpha   90.00
_cell.angle_beta   90.00
_cell.angle_gamma   90.00
#
_symmetry.space_group_name_H-M   'P 1'
#
loop_
_entity.id
_entity.type
_entity.pdbx_description
1 polymer ?
#
loop_
_entity_poly.entity_id
_entity_poly.type
_entity_poly.pdbx_seq_one_letter_code
_entity_poly.pdbx_strand_id
1 'polypeptide(L)'
;MKKPIISFLIICSLIFTGLALTKDSQATVSYNYRYQILTQGSRYEAGRELEIKLYINVQNEQVQQGSVTVNYDPNSLKLNEVKKWDIFDITSDTSQAGKITIDGTTTLQYSGEAPIAYLYFTTLKTVTDLNQILTLNANPIIRPTDIPTPTPILTATETPPEPTPTIPQITPVPTSTISIPGCPNIEGNGPLTLVIIPDQYSNLTEFETDAKLAVESLKKTNLPVTAMSKFTFRYSSDLTKDYQIVVTPQNVDLNMTLARLTQQNCQGDAFLIITQKYPDRASSYGTGGFSTIGGLMAVVLKHSLFVTPHELGHALPGLFDEYDFQTESQEPANYYNCAGQDQGRCQEWREKYPNDPQIGCFPICGYRDWFRSTEHSTMNNDPEYIDYYNPPSLEMWQAFFNKY
;
A
#
# COMPACT_ATOMS: atom_id res chain seq x y z
N MET A 1 54.00 52.19 18.73
CA MET A 1 54.51 50.84 18.42
C MET A 1 53.46 50.11 17.60
N LYS A 2 53.80 49.75 16.37
CA LYS A 2 52.94 49.11 15.38
C LYS A 2 52.89 47.59 15.65
N LYS A 3 51.71 46.99 15.63
CA LYS A 3 51.50 45.56 15.35
C LYS A 3 50.40 45.45 14.30
N PRO A 4 50.61 44.74 13.17
CA PRO A 4 49.60 44.59 12.14
C PRO A 4 48.68 43.40 12.48
N ILE A 5 47.38 43.59 12.23
CA ILE A 5 46.41 42.49 12.16
C ILE A 5 46.30 42.12 10.68
N ILE A 6 46.60 40.86 10.39
CA ILE A 6 46.51 40.25 9.07
C ILE A 6 45.03 39.92 8.82
N SER A 7 44.41 40.62 7.88
CA SER A 7 43.10 40.27 7.31
C SER A 7 43.30 39.22 6.22
N PHE A 8 42.73 38.04 6.38
CA PHE A 8 42.59 37.05 5.31
C PHE A 8 41.38 37.44 4.46
N LEU A 9 41.67 37.91 3.24
CA LEU A 9 40.70 38.16 2.17
C LEU A 9 40.75 36.94 1.23
N ILE A 10 39.73 36.08 1.23
CA ILE A 10 39.62 35.02 0.23
C ILE A 10 38.92 35.62 -0.99
N ILE A 11 39.72 35.82 -2.04
CA ILE A 11 39.29 36.18 -3.39
C ILE A 11 38.96 34.87 -4.11
N CYS A 12 37.68 34.63 -4.41
CA CYS A 12 37.30 33.62 -5.40
C CYS A 12 37.09 34.33 -6.74
N SER A 13 38.01 34.07 -7.66
CA SER A 13 38.03 34.54 -9.03
C SER A 13 36.86 33.97 -9.84
N LEU A 14 36.13 34.86 -10.51
CA LEU A 14 35.33 34.54 -11.68
C LEU A 14 36.27 34.13 -12.83
N ILE A 15 36.10 32.91 -13.34
CA ILE A 15 36.60 32.52 -14.65
C ILE A 15 35.38 32.44 -15.58
N PHE A 16 35.28 33.43 -16.44
CA PHE A 16 34.44 33.41 -17.63
C PHE A 16 35.25 32.72 -18.74
N THR A 17 34.88 31.49 -19.08
CA THR A 17 35.30 30.85 -20.33
C THR A 17 34.05 30.59 -21.16
N GLY A 18 33.87 31.41 -22.20
CA GLY A 18 32.91 31.14 -23.25
C GLY A 18 33.29 29.85 -23.98
N LEU A 19 32.31 28.97 -24.13
CA LEU A 19 32.36 27.86 -25.07
C LEU A 19 31.15 27.91 -25.99
N ALA A 20 31.45 27.67 -27.26
CA ALA A 20 30.62 27.84 -28.42
C ALA A 20 29.33 27.01 -28.37
N LEU A 21 28.25 27.63 -28.85
CA LEU A 21 27.02 26.98 -29.25
C LEU A 21 27.33 25.93 -30.33
N THR A 22 27.26 24.66 -29.97
CA THR A 22 27.05 23.57 -30.92
C THR A 22 25.63 23.03 -30.74
N LYS A 23 24.98 22.93 -31.90
CA LYS A 23 23.60 22.53 -32.15
C LYS A 23 23.48 21.02 -31.94
N ASP A 24 22.29 20.58 -31.54
CA ASP A 24 21.85 19.20 -31.30
C ASP A 24 22.28 18.57 -29.96
N SER A 25 21.65 19.04 -28.88
CA SER A 25 21.33 18.16 -27.75
C SER A 25 19.86 17.82 -27.81
N GLN A 26 19.53 16.59 -28.19
CA GLN A 26 18.24 16.02 -27.84
C GLN A 26 18.21 15.94 -26.32
N ALA A 27 17.26 16.62 -25.69
CA ALA A 27 17.03 16.50 -24.27
C ALA A 27 16.60 15.05 -23.99
N THR A 28 17.50 14.25 -23.43
CA THR A 28 17.17 12.95 -22.86
C THR A 28 16.25 13.21 -21.67
N VAL A 29 14.95 13.05 -21.85
CA VAL A 29 14.00 13.03 -20.73
C VAL A 29 14.30 11.75 -19.95
N SER A 30 14.99 11.88 -18.83
CA SER A 30 15.25 10.77 -17.90
C SER A 30 13.97 10.54 -17.10
N TYR A 31 13.18 9.54 -17.50
CA TYR A 31 11.98 9.12 -16.76
C TYR A 31 12.39 8.32 -15.51
N ASN A 32 11.86 8.70 -14.34
CA ASN A 32 12.24 8.14 -13.04
C ASN A 32 11.35 6.95 -12.64
N TYR A 33 11.35 5.85 -13.39
CA TYR A 33 10.81 4.59 -12.86
C TYR A 33 11.78 4.08 -11.78
N ARG A 34 11.27 3.80 -10.58
CA ARG A 34 12.11 3.23 -9.52
C ARG A 34 11.68 1.80 -9.27
N TYR A 35 12.59 0.91 -9.58
CA TYR A 35 12.53 -0.45 -9.08
C TYR A 35 13.33 -0.50 -7.79
N GLN A 36 12.78 -1.14 -6.76
CA GLN A 36 13.41 -1.24 -5.46
C GLN A 36 13.43 -2.69 -4.99
N ILE A 37 14.46 -3.01 -4.22
CA ILE A 37 14.61 -4.28 -3.52
C ILE A 37 14.36 -4.00 -2.05
N LEU A 38 13.30 -4.59 -1.50
CA LEU A 38 13.05 -4.58 -0.06
C LEU A 38 13.51 -5.90 0.54
N THR A 39 14.29 -5.79 1.62
CA THR A 39 14.87 -6.95 2.32
C THR A 39 14.66 -6.77 3.82
N GLN A 40 14.42 -7.85 4.55
CA GLN A 40 14.19 -7.82 5.99
C GLN A 40 15.47 -8.25 6.72
N GLY A 41 16.25 -7.26 7.17
CA GLY A 41 17.43 -7.47 8.02
C GLY A 41 18.75 -7.03 7.39
N SER A 42 19.76 -6.92 8.25
CA SER A 42 21.12 -6.45 7.89
C SER A 42 22.14 -7.58 7.75
N ARG A 43 21.77 -8.83 8.08
CA ARG A 43 22.67 -9.98 8.02
C ARG A 43 21.88 -11.27 7.78
N TYR A 44 22.37 -12.09 6.86
CA TYR A 44 21.75 -13.36 6.47
C TYR A 44 22.78 -14.47 6.61
N GLU A 45 22.55 -15.42 7.53
CA GLU A 45 23.46 -16.53 7.76
C GLU A 45 23.43 -17.55 6.62
N ALA A 46 24.53 -18.28 6.43
CA ALA A 46 24.60 -19.35 5.43
C ALA A 46 23.54 -20.45 5.69
N GLY A 47 22.98 -20.99 4.59
CA GLY A 47 21.96 -22.04 4.61
C GLY A 47 20.55 -21.57 4.96
N ARG A 48 20.31 -20.25 5.00
CA ARG A 48 18.99 -19.67 5.28
C ARG A 48 18.29 -19.29 3.98
N GLU A 49 16.96 -19.34 4.03
CA GLU A 49 16.12 -18.79 2.98
C GLU A 49 16.08 -17.27 3.09
N LEU A 50 16.10 -16.62 1.93
CA LEU A 50 16.06 -15.18 1.76
C LEU A 50 14.95 -14.87 0.76
N GLU A 51 13.95 -14.12 1.20
CA GLU A 51 12.94 -13.54 0.34
C GLU A 51 13.33 -12.13 -0.07
N ILE A 52 13.25 -11.84 -1.37
CA ILE A 52 13.48 -10.53 -1.93
C ILE A 52 12.24 -10.08 -2.67
N LYS A 53 11.69 -8.94 -2.26
CA LYS A 53 10.53 -8.33 -2.91
C LYS A 53 11.01 -7.33 -3.96
N LEU A 54 10.59 -7.53 -5.20
CA LEU A 54 10.79 -6.55 -6.28
C LEU A 54 9.59 -5.63 -6.35
N TYR A 55 9.83 -4.33 -6.21
CA TYR A 55 8.80 -3.31 -6.33
C TYR A 55 8.96 -2.52 -7.61
N ILE A 56 7.84 -2.12 -8.19
CA ILE A 56 7.77 -1.09 -9.23
C ILE A 56 7.05 0.13 -8.66
N ASN A 57 7.63 1.31 -8.84
CA ASN A 57 6.95 2.59 -8.64
C ASN A 57 6.95 3.34 -9.97
N VAL A 58 5.75 3.44 -10.56
CA VAL A 58 5.52 4.12 -11.84
C VAL A 58 4.94 5.53 -11.65
N GLN A 59 4.83 6.00 -10.40
CA GLN A 59 4.28 7.31 -10.05
C GLN A 59 2.96 7.60 -10.80
N ASN A 60 2.90 8.71 -11.54
CA ASN A 60 1.74 9.16 -12.31
C ASN A 60 1.73 8.60 -13.74
N GLU A 61 2.59 7.63 -14.05
CA GLU A 61 2.67 7.01 -15.36
C GLU A 61 1.87 5.71 -15.40
N GLN A 62 1.54 5.29 -16.61
CA GLN A 62 0.80 4.06 -16.87
C GLN A 62 1.70 3.07 -17.60
N VAL A 63 1.72 1.84 -17.10
CA VAL A 63 2.54 0.76 -17.64
C VAL A 63 1.68 -0.44 -17.97
N GLN A 64 1.97 -1.08 -19.12
CA GLN A 64 1.34 -2.34 -19.52
C GLN A 64 2.36 -3.47 -19.64
N GLN A 65 3.63 -3.14 -19.94
CA GLN A 65 4.70 -4.11 -20.06
C GLN A 65 6.03 -3.52 -19.57
N GLY A 66 6.79 -4.31 -18.81
CA GLY A 66 8.11 -3.95 -18.33
C GLY A 66 9.04 -5.15 -18.26
N SER A 67 10.35 -4.88 -18.13
CA SER A 67 11.37 -5.90 -17.95
C SER A 67 12.38 -5.42 -16.90
N VAL A 68 12.65 -6.28 -15.92
CA VAL A 68 13.66 -6.03 -14.88
C VAL A 68 14.67 -7.16 -14.88
N THR A 69 15.94 -6.81 -14.82
CA THR A 69 17.05 -7.75 -14.67
C THR A 69 17.62 -7.63 -13.27
N VAL A 70 17.68 -8.75 -12.57
CA VAL A 70 18.35 -8.88 -11.27
C VAL A 70 19.63 -9.68 -11.47
N ASN A 71 20.78 -9.07 -11.20
CA ASN A 71 22.04 -9.80 -11.14
C ASN A 71 22.35 -10.11 -9.68
N TYR A 72 22.81 -11.33 -9.42
CA TYR A 72 23.18 -11.79 -8.08
C TYR A 72 24.51 -12.56 -8.14
N ASP A 73 25.28 -12.60 -7.04
CA ASP A 73 26.49 -13.43 -6.94
C ASP A 73 26.09 -14.90 -6.75
N PRO A 74 26.27 -15.79 -7.74
CA PRO A 74 25.88 -17.18 -7.63
C PRO A 74 26.75 -17.98 -6.64
N ASN A 75 27.87 -17.42 -6.17
CA ASN A 75 28.66 -18.01 -5.09
C ASN A 75 28.13 -17.65 -3.70
N SER A 76 27.24 -16.65 -3.61
CA SER A 76 26.63 -16.20 -2.36
C SER A 76 25.18 -16.64 -2.23
N LEU A 77 24.46 -16.72 -3.35
CA LEU A 77 23.04 -17.00 -3.39
C LEU A 77 22.74 -18.08 -4.43
N LYS A 78 21.85 -18.99 -4.08
CA LYS A 78 21.21 -19.92 -5.01
C LYS A 78 19.76 -19.51 -5.18
N LEU A 79 19.35 -19.16 -6.40
CA LEU A 79 17.94 -18.92 -6.68
C LEU A 79 17.16 -20.23 -6.56
N ASN A 80 16.11 -20.21 -5.75
CA ASN A 80 15.20 -21.33 -5.56
C ASN A 80 13.97 -21.17 -6.47
N GLU A 81 13.32 -20.00 -6.41
CA GLU A 81 12.03 -19.76 -7.04
C GLU A 81 11.82 -18.27 -7.36
N VAL A 82 11.02 -18.01 -8.41
CA VAL A 82 10.44 -16.70 -8.71
C VAL A 82 8.92 -16.84 -8.64
N LYS A 83 8.27 -16.22 -7.65
CA LYS A 83 6.80 -16.21 -7.51
C LYS A 83 6.24 -14.91 -8.06
N LYS A 84 5.17 -15.01 -8.84
CA LYS A 84 4.48 -13.83 -9.38
C LYS A 84 3.66 -13.10 -8.32
N TRP A 85 3.49 -11.79 -8.51
CA TRP A 85 2.49 -11.00 -7.81
C TRP A 85 1.22 -10.85 -8.66
N ASP A 86 0.06 -10.75 -8.03
CA ASP A 86 -1.26 -10.87 -8.68
C ASP A 86 -1.55 -9.86 -9.79
N ILE A 87 -0.87 -8.71 -9.79
CA ILE A 87 -1.16 -7.60 -10.72
C ILE A 87 -0.52 -7.80 -12.10
N PHE A 88 0.58 -8.56 -12.16
CA PHE A 88 1.34 -8.76 -13.39
C PHE A 88 1.43 -10.24 -13.73
N ASP A 89 1.10 -10.57 -14.97
CA ASP A 89 1.52 -11.84 -15.56
C ASP A 89 3.01 -11.73 -15.91
N ILE A 90 3.83 -12.49 -15.19
CA ILE A 90 5.27 -12.47 -15.36
C ILE A 90 5.77 -13.75 -16.03
N THR A 91 6.84 -13.60 -16.80
CA THR A 91 7.73 -14.70 -17.22
C THR A 91 9.13 -14.40 -16.74
N SER A 92 9.84 -15.41 -16.22
CA SER A 92 11.22 -15.27 -15.77
C SER A 92 12.17 -16.13 -16.60
N ASP A 93 13.30 -15.56 -17.00
CA ASP A 93 14.41 -16.27 -17.62
C ASP A 93 15.62 -16.32 -16.66
N THR A 94 15.98 -17.54 -16.27
CA THR A 94 17.12 -17.85 -15.39
C THR A 94 18.21 -18.65 -16.12
N SER A 95 18.24 -18.60 -17.45
CA SER A 95 19.17 -19.37 -18.29
C SER A 95 20.64 -19.06 -18.04
N GLN A 96 20.94 -17.96 -17.34
CA GLN A 96 22.29 -17.53 -16.97
C GLN A 96 22.46 -17.52 -15.45
N ALA A 97 23.43 -18.28 -14.94
CA ALA A 97 23.76 -18.27 -13.51
C ALA A 97 24.15 -16.84 -13.05
N GLY A 98 23.61 -16.41 -11.92
CA GLY A 98 23.85 -15.05 -11.40
C GLY A 98 23.02 -13.96 -12.08
N LYS A 99 22.04 -14.32 -12.93
CA LYS A 99 21.16 -13.35 -13.58
C LYS A 99 19.74 -13.90 -13.70
N ILE A 100 18.76 -13.01 -13.50
CA ILE A 100 17.34 -13.29 -13.68
C ILE A 100 16.75 -12.13 -14.46
N THR A 101 16.09 -12.41 -15.57
CA THR A 101 15.26 -11.42 -16.26
C THR A 101 13.81 -11.74 -15.95
N ILE A 102 13.03 -10.74 -15.57
CA ILE A 102 11.61 -10.86 -15.27
C ILE A 102 10.90 -9.88 -16.20
N ASP A 103 10.15 -10.44 -17.14
CA ASP A 103 9.28 -9.70 -18.02
C ASP A 103 7.87 -9.77 -17.46
N GLY A 104 7.22 -8.61 -17.30
CA GLY A 104 5.88 -8.49 -16.75
C GLY A 104 4.95 -7.83 -17.75
N THR A 105 3.73 -8.36 -17.87
CA THR A 105 2.63 -7.77 -18.63
C THR A 105 1.40 -7.67 -17.75
N THR A 106 0.54 -6.70 -18.01
CA THR A 106 -0.76 -6.60 -17.35
C THR A 106 -1.83 -6.22 -18.37
N THR A 107 -3.01 -6.81 -18.24
CA THR A 107 -4.16 -6.54 -19.12
C THR A 107 -4.78 -5.17 -18.85
N LEU A 108 -4.54 -4.61 -17.66
CA LEU A 108 -4.99 -3.28 -17.25
C LEU A 108 -3.79 -2.33 -17.18
N GLN A 109 -3.98 -1.06 -17.53
CA GLN A 109 -2.93 -0.07 -17.33
C GLN A 109 -2.66 0.11 -15.83
N TYR A 110 -1.44 -0.18 -15.39
CA TYR A 110 -1.05 -0.04 -13.99
C TYR A 110 -0.44 1.35 -13.72
N SER A 111 -0.85 1.99 -12.63
CA SER A 111 -0.26 3.22 -12.09
C SER A 111 -0.09 3.07 -10.57
N GLY A 112 0.97 3.66 -10.00
CA GLY A 112 1.27 3.57 -8.56
C GLY A 112 2.49 2.74 -8.18
N GLU A 113 2.51 2.22 -6.95
CA GLU A 113 3.59 1.41 -6.37
C GLU A 113 3.07 0.04 -5.91
N ALA A 114 3.69 -1.04 -6.39
CA ALA A 114 3.32 -2.39 -6.02
C ALA A 114 4.50 -3.36 -6.15
N PRO A 115 4.50 -4.47 -5.41
CA PRO A 115 5.38 -5.59 -5.70
C PRO A 115 5.02 -6.19 -7.06
N ILE A 116 6.03 -6.68 -7.79
CA ILE A 116 5.86 -7.32 -9.10
C ILE A 116 6.26 -8.80 -9.10
N ALA A 117 7.20 -9.17 -8.24
CA ALA A 117 7.66 -10.55 -8.07
C ALA A 117 8.36 -10.73 -6.72
N TYR A 118 8.34 -11.96 -6.23
CA TYR A 118 9.16 -12.44 -5.13
C TYR A 118 10.27 -13.32 -5.65
N LEU A 119 11.49 -13.10 -5.17
CA LEU A 119 12.63 -13.95 -5.44
C LEU A 119 13.03 -14.67 -4.15
N TYR A 120 13.00 -16.00 -4.20
CA TYR A 120 13.41 -16.84 -3.09
C TYR A 120 14.81 -17.37 -3.36
N PHE A 121 15.74 -17.08 -2.45
CA PHE A 121 17.11 -17.54 -2.49
C PHE A 121 17.45 -18.42 -1.28
N THR A 122 18.43 -19.29 -1.45
CA THR A 122 19.19 -19.89 -0.34
C THR A 122 20.54 -19.21 -0.26
N THR A 123 20.94 -18.72 0.92
CA THR A 123 22.29 -18.20 1.16
C THR A 123 23.31 -19.33 1.19
N LEU A 124 24.38 -19.22 0.40
CA LEU A 124 25.47 -20.20 0.38
C LEU A 124 26.60 -19.84 1.35
N LYS A 125 26.69 -18.56 1.71
CA LYS A 125 27.60 -18.01 2.72
C LYS A 125 26.91 -16.88 3.48
N THR A 126 27.46 -16.48 4.63
CA THR A 126 26.91 -15.34 5.39
C THR A 126 27.05 -14.05 4.57
N VAL A 127 25.94 -13.32 4.44
CA VAL A 127 25.84 -12.05 3.71
C VAL A 127 25.56 -10.93 4.70
N THR A 128 26.40 -9.89 4.69
CA THR A 128 26.25 -8.71 5.58
C THR A 128 25.80 -7.46 4.85
N ASP A 129 25.80 -7.48 3.51
CA ASP A 129 25.35 -6.36 2.67
C ASP A 129 24.83 -6.91 1.34
N LEU A 130 23.52 -6.87 1.14
CA LEU A 130 22.89 -7.38 -0.07
C LEU A 130 23.24 -6.53 -1.31
N ASN A 131 23.56 -5.25 -1.14
CA ASN A 131 23.89 -4.38 -2.28
C ASN A 131 25.22 -4.74 -2.95
N GLN A 132 26.09 -5.49 -2.27
CA GLN A 132 27.36 -5.98 -2.83
C GLN A 132 27.18 -7.22 -3.69
N ILE A 133 26.13 -7.99 -3.43
CA ILE A 133 25.93 -9.30 -4.06
C ILE A 133 24.67 -9.36 -4.92
N LEU A 134 23.90 -8.27 -4.96
CA LEU A 134 22.69 -8.18 -5.74
C LEU A 134 22.54 -6.76 -6.30
N THR A 135 22.36 -6.67 -7.60
CA THR A 135 22.14 -5.41 -8.32
C THR A 135 20.93 -5.51 -9.22
N LEU A 136 20.23 -4.40 -9.38
CA LEU A 136 19.02 -4.33 -10.18
C LEU A 136 19.21 -3.38 -11.36
N ASN A 137 19.00 -3.93 -12.56
CA ASN A 137 19.04 -3.20 -13.82
C ASN A 137 17.65 -3.25 -14.44
N ALA A 138 16.97 -2.11 -14.47
CA ALA A 138 15.68 -2.01 -15.14
C ALA A 138 15.85 -1.64 -16.61
N ASN A 139 15.13 -2.33 -17.49
CA ASN A 139 15.00 -1.93 -18.88
C ASN A 139 13.83 -0.94 -19.02
N PRO A 140 13.83 -0.06 -20.04
CA PRO A 140 12.75 0.88 -20.26
C PRO A 140 11.41 0.16 -20.48
N ILE A 141 10.37 0.72 -19.86
CA ILE A 141 8.98 0.23 -19.89
C ILE A 141 8.32 0.68 -21.20
N ILE A 142 7.54 -0.21 -21.84
CA ILE A 142 6.80 0.10 -23.06
C ILE A 142 5.43 0.69 -22.68
N ARG A 143 5.11 1.87 -23.24
CA ARG A 143 3.82 2.54 -23.02
C ARG A 143 2.76 2.06 -24.04
N PRO A 144 1.47 2.19 -23.72
CA PRO A 144 0.38 1.80 -24.62
C PRO A 144 0.38 2.50 -25.99
N THR A 145 1.01 3.67 -26.11
CA THR A 145 1.03 4.45 -27.36
C THR A 145 1.99 3.92 -28.44
N ASP A 146 2.87 2.98 -28.10
CA ASP A 146 3.88 2.46 -29.03
C ASP A 146 3.47 1.13 -29.69
N ILE A 147 2.27 0.61 -29.38
CA ILE A 147 1.72 -0.56 -30.08
C ILE A 147 1.27 -0.09 -31.46
N PRO A 148 1.86 -0.59 -32.56
CA PRO A 148 1.41 -0.23 -33.91
C PRO A 148 -0.06 -0.58 -34.04
N THR A 149 -0.88 0.44 -34.31
CA THR A 149 -2.31 0.28 -34.57
C THR A 149 -2.52 -0.88 -35.54
N PRO A 150 -3.21 -1.96 -35.15
CA PRO A 150 -3.50 -3.04 -36.08
C PRO A 150 -4.25 -2.46 -37.27
N THR A 151 -3.74 -2.72 -38.48
CA THR A 151 -4.40 -2.32 -39.72
C THR A 151 -5.81 -2.92 -39.72
N PRO A 152 -6.87 -2.13 -39.93
CA PRO A 152 -8.23 -2.63 -39.84
C PRO A 152 -8.45 -3.73 -40.88
N ILE A 153 -8.67 -4.95 -40.39
CA ILE A 153 -9.19 -6.06 -41.20
C ILE A 153 -10.68 -5.80 -41.36
N LEU A 154 -11.09 -5.47 -42.59
CA LEU A 154 -12.50 -5.40 -42.99
C LEU A 154 -13.15 -6.75 -42.73
N THR A 155 -13.94 -6.85 -41.66
CA THR A 155 -14.73 -8.04 -41.34
C THR A 155 -16.19 -7.76 -41.64
N ALA A 156 -16.84 -8.78 -42.20
CA ALA A 156 -18.15 -8.76 -42.84
C ALA A 156 -19.31 -8.37 -41.91
N THR A 157 -20.30 -7.72 -42.52
CA THR A 157 -21.59 -7.32 -41.95
C THR A 157 -22.37 -8.54 -41.45
N GLU A 158 -22.50 -8.69 -40.13
CA GLU A 158 -23.49 -9.58 -39.53
C GLU A 158 -24.82 -8.84 -39.27
N THR A 159 -25.90 -9.60 -39.39
CA THR A 159 -27.29 -9.13 -39.41
C THR A 159 -27.81 -8.99 -37.96
N PRO A 160 -28.67 -8.00 -37.64
CA PRO A 160 -29.09 -7.77 -36.25
C PRO A 160 -30.06 -8.86 -35.78
N PRO A 161 -29.93 -9.38 -34.54
CA PRO A 161 -30.97 -10.20 -33.93
C PRO A 161 -32.15 -9.34 -33.43
N GLU A 162 -33.31 -9.99 -33.45
CA GLU A 162 -34.64 -9.48 -33.11
C GLU A 162 -34.75 -9.00 -31.64
N PRO A 163 -35.49 -7.92 -31.34
CA PRO A 163 -35.54 -7.34 -30.00
C PRO A 163 -36.38 -8.18 -29.03
N THR A 164 -35.74 -8.68 -27.98
CA THR A 164 -36.39 -9.24 -26.79
C THR A 164 -37.17 -8.16 -26.04
N PRO A 165 -38.39 -8.43 -25.55
CA PRO A 165 -39.20 -7.45 -24.81
C PRO A 165 -38.57 -7.08 -23.46
N THR A 166 -38.27 -5.79 -23.30
CA THR A 166 -37.67 -5.20 -22.10
C THR A 166 -38.69 -5.06 -20.98
N ILE A 167 -38.45 -5.71 -19.84
CA ILE A 167 -39.17 -5.47 -18.58
C ILE A 167 -38.80 -4.06 -18.10
N PRO A 168 -39.76 -3.21 -17.67
CA PRO A 168 -39.46 -1.85 -17.23
C PRO A 168 -38.52 -1.86 -16.02
N GLN A 169 -37.27 -1.48 -16.25
CA GLN A 169 -36.26 -1.28 -15.23
C GLN A 169 -36.63 -0.04 -14.42
N ILE A 170 -37.03 -0.26 -13.17
CA ILE A 170 -37.32 0.80 -12.21
C ILE A 170 -36.00 1.57 -12.00
N THR A 171 -35.93 2.78 -12.56
CA THR A 171 -34.75 3.64 -12.40
C THR A 171 -34.73 4.13 -10.96
N PRO A 172 -33.71 3.80 -10.15
CA PRO A 172 -33.64 4.31 -8.79
C PRO A 172 -33.57 5.84 -8.85
N VAL A 173 -34.45 6.49 -8.09
CA VAL A 173 -34.47 7.95 -7.95
C VAL A 173 -33.11 8.38 -7.43
N PRO A 174 -32.39 9.32 -8.09
CA PRO A 174 -31.09 9.78 -7.62
C PRO A 174 -31.28 10.45 -6.26
N THR A 175 -30.75 9.82 -5.21
CA THR A 175 -30.66 10.40 -3.89
C THR A 175 -29.77 11.64 -3.99
N SER A 176 -30.36 12.81 -3.78
CA SER A 176 -29.66 14.10 -3.89
C SER A 176 -28.53 14.16 -2.85
N THR A 177 -27.29 14.06 -3.28
CA THR A 177 -26.12 14.19 -2.41
C THR A 177 -25.97 15.66 -1.99
N ILE A 178 -25.97 15.91 -0.67
CA ILE A 178 -25.70 17.24 -0.12
C ILE A 178 -24.24 17.57 -0.40
N SER A 179 -24.01 18.53 -1.31
CA SER A 179 -22.69 19.10 -1.58
C SER A 179 -22.25 19.95 -0.39
N ILE A 180 -21.16 19.55 0.25
CA ILE A 180 -20.50 20.34 1.31
C ILE A 180 -19.30 21.04 0.64
N PRO A 181 -19.24 22.39 0.65
CA PRO A 181 -18.12 23.11 0.06
C PRO A 181 -16.77 22.64 0.62
N GLY A 182 -15.85 22.30 -0.27
CA GLY A 182 -14.52 21.79 0.11
C GLY A 182 -14.48 20.33 0.57
N CYS A 183 -15.63 19.62 0.57
CA CYS A 183 -15.71 18.22 0.98
C CYS A 183 -16.51 17.38 -0.03
N PRO A 184 -15.98 17.17 -1.25
CA PRO A 184 -16.69 16.44 -2.29
C PRO A 184 -16.94 14.97 -1.91
N ASN A 185 -18.03 14.40 -2.44
CA ASN A 185 -18.34 12.99 -2.26
C ASN A 185 -17.49 12.15 -3.22
N ILE A 186 -16.91 11.06 -2.72
CA ILE A 186 -16.31 10.01 -3.54
C ILE A 186 -17.42 9.09 -3.99
N GLU A 187 -18.07 8.43 -3.04
CA GLU A 187 -19.20 7.52 -3.26
C GLU A 187 -19.93 7.23 -1.93
N GLY A 188 -21.02 6.47 -2.01
CA GLY A 188 -21.78 6.05 -0.83
C GLY A 188 -22.77 7.11 -0.34
N ASN A 189 -23.80 6.61 0.33
CA ASN A 189 -24.93 7.40 0.85
C ASN A 189 -25.33 6.93 2.26
N GLY A 190 -24.46 6.14 2.90
CA GLY A 190 -24.74 5.52 4.17
C GLY A 190 -24.59 6.47 5.37
N PRO A 191 -25.10 6.06 6.53
CA PRO A 191 -25.10 6.87 7.75
C PRO A 191 -23.71 7.16 8.34
N LEU A 192 -22.70 6.34 8.04
CA LEU A 192 -21.33 6.55 8.53
C LEU A 192 -20.52 7.32 7.48
N THR A 193 -20.14 8.56 7.78
CA THR A 193 -19.30 9.37 6.90
C THR A 193 -17.82 9.23 7.25
N LEU A 194 -17.03 8.63 6.36
CA LEU A 194 -15.57 8.60 6.46
C LEU A 194 -14.97 9.74 5.63
N VAL A 195 -14.24 10.65 6.28
CA VAL A 195 -13.57 11.78 5.62
C VAL A 195 -12.11 11.44 5.38
N ILE A 196 -11.70 11.43 4.11
CA ILE A 196 -10.31 11.24 3.71
C ILE A 196 -9.62 12.61 3.66
N ILE A 197 -8.51 12.75 4.37
CA ILE A 197 -7.83 14.02 4.61
C ILE A 197 -6.44 13.96 3.94
N PRO A 198 -6.07 14.95 3.12
CA PRO A 198 -4.74 15.02 2.53
C PRO A 198 -3.74 15.59 3.55
N ASP A 199 -2.57 14.97 3.68
CA ASP A 199 -1.43 15.55 4.37
C ASP A 199 -0.23 15.63 3.41
N GLN A 200 0.30 16.84 3.24
CA GLN A 200 1.43 17.16 2.36
C GLN A 200 1.21 16.89 0.86
N TYR A 201 -0.03 16.89 0.39
CA TYR A 201 -0.32 16.91 -1.04
C TYR A 201 -0.15 18.30 -1.63
N SER A 202 0.51 18.41 -2.78
CA SER A 202 0.59 19.66 -3.54
C SER A 202 -0.39 19.72 -4.73
N ASN A 203 -1.03 18.59 -5.05
CA ASN A 203 -1.93 18.42 -6.18
C ASN A 203 -3.23 17.74 -5.74
N LEU A 204 -4.37 18.38 -6.00
CA LEU A 204 -5.68 17.88 -5.59
C LEU A 204 -6.11 16.66 -6.40
N THR A 205 -5.86 16.65 -7.71
CA THR A 205 -6.21 15.53 -8.59
C THR A 205 -5.45 14.25 -8.22
N GLU A 206 -4.18 14.40 -7.81
CA GLU A 206 -3.39 13.29 -7.27
C GLU A 206 -4.00 12.75 -5.98
N PHE A 207 -4.33 13.63 -5.03
CA PHE A 207 -5.00 13.22 -3.79
C PHE A 207 -6.34 12.55 -4.04
N GLU A 208 -7.16 13.07 -4.96
CA GLU A 208 -8.45 12.48 -5.32
C GLU A 208 -8.29 11.06 -5.86
N THR A 209 -7.21 10.80 -6.60
CA THR A 209 -6.88 9.47 -7.11
C THR A 209 -6.52 8.53 -5.96
N ASP A 210 -5.65 8.97 -5.06
CA ASP A 210 -5.23 8.18 -3.88
C ASP A 210 -6.40 7.91 -2.92
N ALA A 211 -7.27 8.91 -2.71
CA ALA A 211 -8.47 8.76 -1.89
C ALA A 211 -9.42 7.70 -2.47
N LYS A 212 -9.61 7.67 -3.80
CA LYS A 212 -10.38 6.61 -4.46
C LYS A 212 -9.72 5.24 -4.32
N LEU A 213 -8.40 5.16 -4.51
CA LEU A 213 -7.65 3.90 -4.35
C LEU A 213 -7.75 3.34 -2.92
N ALA A 214 -7.72 4.19 -1.90
CA ALA A 214 -7.93 3.79 -0.51
C ALA A 214 -9.33 3.19 -0.29
N VAL A 215 -10.38 3.82 -0.84
CA VAL A 215 -11.76 3.29 -0.79
C VAL A 215 -11.89 1.97 -1.55
N GLU A 216 -11.31 1.89 -2.75
CA GLU A 216 -11.30 0.65 -3.53
C GLU A 216 -10.56 -0.48 -2.81
N SER A 217 -9.48 -0.19 -2.08
CA SER A 217 -8.81 -1.18 -1.24
C SER A 217 -9.73 -1.75 -0.16
N LEU A 218 -10.54 -0.91 0.49
CA LEU A 218 -11.54 -1.38 1.46
C LEU A 218 -12.62 -2.23 0.80
N LYS A 219 -13.05 -1.87 -0.41
CA LYS A 219 -14.08 -2.60 -1.17
C LYS A 219 -13.63 -3.96 -1.68
N LYS A 220 -12.33 -4.18 -1.85
CA LYS A 220 -11.77 -5.48 -2.22
C LYS A 220 -11.86 -6.50 -1.09
N THR A 221 -12.02 -6.05 0.14
CA THR A 221 -12.12 -6.94 1.28
C THR A 221 -13.37 -7.83 1.22
N ASN A 222 -13.38 -8.89 2.01
CA ASN A 222 -14.56 -9.71 2.24
C ASN A 222 -15.63 -9.07 3.16
N LEU A 223 -15.60 -7.76 3.40
CA LEU A 223 -16.69 -7.06 4.09
C LEU A 223 -18.00 -7.23 3.29
N PRO A 224 -19.13 -7.55 3.95
CA PRO A 224 -20.37 -7.78 3.23
C PRO A 224 -20.85 -6.48 2.58
N VAL A 225 -21.53 -6.59 1.43
CA VAL A 225 -22.10 -5.42 0.72
C VAL A 225 -23.01 -4.59 1.63
N THR A 226 -23.70 -5.24 2.57
CA THR A 226 -24.52 -4.56 3.59
C THR A 226 -23.70 -3.67 4.52
N ALA A 227 -22.50 -4.08 4.91
CA ALA A 227 -21.56 -3.24 5.67
C ALA A 227 -21.05 -2.08 4.80
N MET A 228 -20.64 -2.35 3.56
CA MET A 228 -20.16 -1.30 2.65
C MET A 228 -21.22 -0.25 2.36
N SER A 229 -22.50 -0.63 2.30
CA SER A 229 -23.62 0.30 2.11
C SER A 229 -23.82 1.29 3.27
N LYS A 230 -23.17 1.06 4.43
CA LYS A 230 -23.23 1.97 5.58
C LYS A 230 -22.32 3.18 5.43
N PHE A 231 -21.37 3.16 4.51
CA PHE A 231 -20.45 4.27 4.30
C PHE A 231 -21.01 5.36 3.38
N THR A 232 -20.61 6.59 3.70
CA THR A 232 -20.47 7.72 2.79
C THR A 232 -19.00 8.12 2.80
N PHE A 233 -18.33 8.10 1.66
CA PHE A 233 -16.93 8.49 1.55
C PHE A 233 -16.82 9.91 1.00
N ARG A 234 -16.12 10.77 1.72
CA ARG A 234 -15.81 12.15 1.31
C ARG A 234 -14.32 12.39 1.41
N TYR A 235 -13.83 13.44 0.78
CA TYR A 235 -12.47 13.92 1.01
C TYR A 235 -12.43 15.42 1.25
N SER A 236 -11.47 15.89 2.04
CA SER A 236 -11.19 17.33 2.19
C SER A 236 -10.36 17.82 1.02
N SER A 237 -10.82 18.83 0.29
CA SER A 237 -10.06 19.44 -0.81
C SER A 237 -9.07 20.52 -0.35
N ASP A 238 -8.99 20.81 0.96
CA ASP A 238 -8.04 21.78 1.52
C ASP A 238 -6.65 21.14 1.69
N LEU A 239 -5.75 21.47 0.77
CA LEU A 239 -4.34 21.03 0.78
C LEU A 239 -3.42 21.94 1.62
N THR A 240 -3.95 23.03 2.17
CA THR A 240 -3.13 24.05 2.88
C THR A 240 -2.82 23.67 4.33
N LYS A 241 -3.43 22.59 4.83
CA LYS A 241 -3.26 22.13 6.21
C LYS A 241 -2.00 21.29 6.34
N ASP A 242 -1.22 21.59 7.37
CA ASP A 242 -0.16 20.74 7.87
C ASP A 242 -0.63 20.12 9.18
N TYR A 243 -0.86 18.80 9.18
CA TYR A 243 -1.31 18.08 10.35
C TYR A 243 -0.14 17.71 11.28
N GLN A 244 1.08 18.14 10.95
CA GLN A 244 2.29 17.96 11.76
C GLN A 244 2.53 16.50 12.12
N ILE A 245 2.26 15.59 11.19
CA ILE A 245 2.37 14.15 11.44
C ILE A 245 3.83 13.80 11.72
N VAL A 246 4.08 13.20 12.87
CA VAL A 246 5.35 12.63 13.29
C VAL A 246 5.09 11.18 13.67
N VAL A 247 5.71 10.27 12.93
CA VAL A 247 5.63 8.85 13.21
C VAL A 247 6.86 8.43 14.01
N THR A 248 6.61 7.84 15.16
CA THR A 248 7.63 7.18 16.00
C THR A 248 7.38 5.67 16.02
N PRO A 249 8.34 4.84 16.44
CA PRO A 249 8.13 3.39 16.52
C PRO A 249 7.02 2.98 17.50
N GLN A 250 6.61 3.87 18.40
CA GLN A 250 5.60 3.58 19.42
C GLN A 250 4.27 4.29 19.16
N ASN A 251 4.26 5.41 18.43
CA ASN A 251 3.10 6.30 18.33
C ASN A 251 3.12 7.13 17.05
N VAL A 252 1.94 7.60 16.64
CA VAL A 252 1.79 8.72 15.71
C VAL A 252 1.34 9.95 16.47
N ASP A 253 2.20 10.96 16.46
CA ASP A 253 1.86 12.29 16.93
C ASP A 253 1.37 13.12 15.75
N LEU A 254 0.21 13.75 15.90
CA LEU A 254 -0.31 14.69 14.91
C LEU A 254 -1.21 15.74 15.57
N ASN A 255 -1.50 16.82 14.85
CA ASN A 255 -2.41 17.86 15.29
C ASN A 255 -3.86 17.38 15.25
N MET A 256 -4.24 16.63 16.29
CA MET A 256 -5.56 16.00 16.42
C MET A 256 -6.71 17.01 16.37
N THR A 257 -6.50 18.20 16.93
CA THR A 257 -7.49 19.27 16.92
C THR A 257 -7.78 19.72 15.48
N LEU A 258 -6.74 19.92 14.67
CA LEU A 258 -6.90 20.30 13.28
C LEU A 258 -7.54 19.17 12.45
N ALA A 259 -7.12 17.92 12.65
CA ALA A 259 -7.72 16.76 11.97
C ALA A 259 -9.21 16.61 12.28
N ARG A 260 -9.60 16.72 13.55
CA ARG A 260 -11.00 16.69 13.97
C ARG A 260 -11.80 17.88 13.44
N LEU A 261 -11.20 19.07 13.35
CA LEU A 261 -11.86 20.22 12.75
C LEU A 261 -12.13 20.00 11.26
N THR A 262 -11.17 19.45 10.51
CA THR A 262 -11.35 19.08 9.10
C THR A 262 -12.45 18.03 8.94
N GLN A 263 -12.43 16.97 9.76
CA GLN A 263 -13.49 15.95 9.81
C GLN A 263 -14.86 16.61 10.03
N GLN A 264 -15.00 17.47 11.04
CA GLN A 264 -16.25 18.15 11.38
C GLN A 264 -16.74 19.07 10.26
N ASN A 265 -15.84 19.82 9.62
CA ASN A 265 -16.17 20.68 8.47
C ASN A 265 -16.72 19.87 7.29
N CYS A 266 -16.25 18.63 7.13
CA CYS A 266 -16.75 17.69 6.13
C CYS A 266 -17.92 16.83 6.62
N GLN A 267 -18.48 17.12 7.81
CA GLN A 267 -19.56 16.34 8.45
C GLN A 267 -19.22 14.84 8.55
N GLY A 268 -17.95 14.52 8.83
CA GLY A 268 -17.49 13.16 9.04
C GLY A 268 -17.77 12.65 10.44
N ASP A 269 -17.98 11.34 10.56
CA ASP A 269 -18.01 10.59 11.82
C ASP A 269 -16.63 10.04 12.18
N ALA A 270 -15.87 9.67 11.16
CA ALA A 270 -14.51 9.17 11.25
C ALA A 270 -13.64 9.83 10.17
N PHE A 271 -12.31 9.69 10.28
CA PHE A 271 -11.42 10.17 9.24
C PHE A 271 -10.20 9.27 9.00
N LEU A 272 -9.71 9.33 7.77
CA LEU A 272 -8.49 8.68 7.30
C LEU A 272 -7.56 9.77 6.77
N ILE A 273 -6.35 9.90 7.30
CA ILE A 273 -5.34 10.81 6.73
C ILE A 273 -4.45 10.02 5.78
N ILE A 274 -4.32 10.48 4.54
CA ILE A 274 -3.29 9.98 3.62
C ILE A 274 -2.14 10.96 3.63
N THR A 275 -0.94 10.52 4.02
CA THR A 275 0.24 11.38 4.09
C THR A 275 1.28 11.05 3.02
N GLN A 276 1.83 12.09 2.39
CA GLN A 276 3.04 11.98 1.58
C GLN A 276 4.32 12.00 2.41
N LYS A 277 4.24 12.42 3.69
CA LYS A 277 5.41 12.52 4.56
C LYS A 277 5.94 11.13 4.84
N TYR A 278 7.09 10.81 4.27
CA TYR A 278 7.90 9.69 4.73
C TYR A 278 8.51 10.09 6.07
N PRO A 279 8.11 9.51 7.21
CA PRO A 279 8.97 9.60 8.38
C PRO A 279 10.26 8.85 8.01
N ASP A 280 11.43 9.41 8.36
CA ASP A 280 12.76 8.88 8.04
C ASP A 280 12.98 7.41 8.52
N ARG A 281 12.00 6.80 9.20
CA ARG A 281 12.00 5.41 9.67
C ARG A 281 10.85 4.52 9.18
N ALA A 282 9.84 5.01 8.44
CA ALA A 282 8.80 4.11 7.87
C ALA A 282 9.43 3.08 6.91
N SER A 283 10.51 3.47 6.23
CA SER A 283 11.33 2.57 5.40
C SER A 283 11.99 1.43 6.18
N SER A 284 12.17 1.55 7.50
CA SER A 284 12.86 0.57 8.34
C SER A 284 11.93 -0.47 8.98
N TYR A 285 10.63 -0.17 9.07
CA TYR A 285 9.64 -1.04 9.72
C TYR A 285 8.59 -1.59 8.76
N GLY A 286 8.55 -1.14 7.50
CA GLY A 286 7.56 -1.61 6.53
C GLY A 286 6.11 -1.30 6.92
N THR A 287 5.90 -0.37 7.86
CA THR A 287 4.57 -0.01 8.35
C THR A 287 3.92 0.99 7.40
N GLY A 288 2.84 0.54 6.75
CA GLY A 288 2.11 1.32 5.75
C GLY A 288 1.09 2.31 6.34
N GLY A 289 0.84 2.27 7.65
CA GLY A 289 -0.17 3.07 8.33
C GLY A 289 -0.13 2.95 9.85
N PHE A 290 -1.02 3.71 10.49
CA PHE A 290 -1.24 3.76 11.93
C PHE A 290 -2.67 4.16 12.24
N SER A 291 -3.16 3.74 13.39
CA SER A 291 -4.54 4.03 13.80
C SER A 291 -4.66 4.02 15.31
N THR A 292 -5.67 4.72 15.82
CA THR A 292 -6.05 4.60 17.23
C THR A 292 -7.13 3.54 17.33
N ILE A 293 -6.89 2.48 18.10
CA ILE A 293 -7.86 1.38 18.23
C ILE A 293 -9.18 1.93 18.80
N GLY A 294 -10.25 1.86 18.00
CA GLY A 294 -11.58 2.39 18.32
C GLY A 294 -11.65 3.93 18.39
N GLY A 295 -10.64 4.65 17.90
CA GLY A 295 -10.57 6.12 17.96
C GLY A 295 -11.18 6.86 16.76
N LEU A 296 -11.79 6.14 15.81
CA LEU A 296 -12.41 6.67 14.59
C LEU A 296 -11.43 7.41 13.67
N MET A 297 -10.18 6.99 13.72
CA MET A 297 -9.06 7.64 13.05
C MET A 297 -8.03 6.63 12.56
N ALA A 298 -7.66 6.77 11.29
CA ALA A 298 -6.53 6.08 10.67
C ALA A 298 -5.62 7.07 9.94
N VAL A 299 -4.36 6.69 9.75
CA VAL A 299 -3.34 7.37 8.96
C VAL A 299 -2.68 6.32 8.08
N VAL A 300 -2.57 6.57 6.78
CA VAL A 300 -1.87 5.69 5.84
C VAL A 300 -0.86 6.48 5.03
N LEU A 301 0.21 5.81 4.62
CA LEU A 301 1.20 6.37 3.71
C LEU A 301 0.68 6.26 2.28
N LYS A 302 0.93 7.31 1.47
CA LYS A 302 0.53 7.34 0.06
C LYS A 302 0.99 6.12 -0.76
N HIS A 303 2.16 5.57 -0.47
CA HIS A 303 2.68 4.41 -1.22
C HIS A 303 2.15 3.06 -0.70
N SER A 304 1.37 3.08 0.39
CA SER A 304 0.85 1.88 1.05
C SER A 304 -0.67 1.91 1.19
N LEU A 305 -1.39 2.49 0.24
CA LEU A 305 -2.86 2.57 0.30
C LEU A 305 -3.56 1.21 0.45
N PHE A 306 -2.89 0.13 0.03
CA PHE A 306 -3.37 -1.23 0.22
C PHE A 306 -3.58 -1.60 1.71
N VAL A 307 -2.90 -0.93 2.66
CA VAL A 307 -3.11 -1.16 4.10
C VAL A 307 -4.30 -0.38 4.68
N THR A 308 -5.04 0.38 3.88
CA THR A 308 -6.24 1.12 4.33
C THR A 308 -7.22 0.22 5.09
N PRO A 309 -7.54 -1.00 4.65
CA PRO A 309 -8.42 -1.89 5.40
C PRO A 309 -7.87 -2.25 6.78
N HIS A 310 -6.57 -2.52 6.88
CA HIS A 310 -5.91 -2.85 8.15
C HIS A 310 -6.08 -1.71 9.17
N GLU A 311 -5.73 -0.49 8.77
CA GLU A 311 -5.82 0.67 9.66
C GLU A 311 -7.25 1.04 10.02
N LEU A 312 -8.19 0.90 9.08
CA LEU A 312 -9.60 1.09 9.39
C LEU A 312 -10.15 0.00 10.31
N GLY A 313 -9.61 -1.23 10.25
CA GLY A 313 -9.95 -2.33 11.16
C GLY A 313 -9.61 -2.01 12.62
N HIS A 314 -8.49 -1.36 12.86
CA HIS A 314 -8.21 -0.79 14.18
C HIS A 314 -9.11 0.40 14.50
N ALA A 315 -9.18 1.38 13.60
CA ALA A 315 -9.82 2.67 13.86
C ALA A 315 -11.32 2.58 14.17
N LEU A 316 -12.02 1.69 13.46
CA LEU A 316 -13.48 1.61 13.47
C LEU A 316 -13.97 0.49 14.40
N PRO A 317 -13.84 -0.82 14.07
CA PRO A 317 -14.30 -1.89 14.94
C PRO A 317 -13.33 -2.23 16.09
N GLY A 318 -12.13 -1.67 16.14
CA GLY A 318 -11.22 -1.87 17.28
C GLY A 318 -10.48 -3.21 17.27
N LEU A 319 -10.10 -3.69 16.09
CA LEU A 319 -9.28 -4.90 15.94
C LEU A 319 -7.84 -4.65 16.40
N PHE A 320 -7.12 -5.73 16.70
CA PHE A 320 -5.69 -5.70 17.05
C PHE A 320 -4.84 -6.32 15.94
N ASP A 321 -3.55 -5.99 15.94
CA ASP A 321 -2.59 -6.56 15.01
C ASP A 321 -2.43 -8.06 15.27
N GLU A 322 -2.32 -8.86 14.20
CA GLU A 322 -2.16 -10.31 14.30
C GLU A 322 -0.73 -10.80 14.00
N TYR A 323 0.16 -9.92 13.50
CA TYR A 323 1.56 -10.24 13.17
C TYR A 323 2.50 -10.16 14.40
N ASP A 324 3.73 -10.70 14.29
CA ASP A 324 4.68 -10.77 15.41
C ASP A 324 5.40 -9.43 15.69
N PHE A 325 5.12 -8.79 16.82
CA PHE A 325 5.90 -7.66 17.37
C PHE A 325 7.25 -8.08 17.96
N GLN A 326 7.55 -9.37 17.97
CA GLN A 326 8.77 -9.99 18.48
C GLN A 326 8.94 -9.84 19.99
N THR A 327 7.83 -9.69 20.71
CA THR A 327 7.79 -9.57 22.17
C THR A 327 6.60 -10.31 22.75
N GLU A 328 6.68 -10.62 24.04
CA GLU A 328 5.55 -11.11 24.85
C GLU A 328 4.77 -9.92 25.42
N SER A 329 3.48 -10.13 25.69
CA SER A 329 2.62 -9.13 26.32
C SER A 329 2.82 -9.13 27.85
N GLN A 330 2.69 -7.95 28.46
CA GLN A 330 2.52 -7.84 29.92
C GLN A 330 1.04 -7.81 30.35
N GLU A 331 0.14 -7.71 29.37
CA GLU A 331 -1.30 -7.54 29.56
C GLU A 331 -2.08 -8.70 28.94
N PRO A 332 -3.29 -9.01 29.43
CA PRO A 332 -4.15 -10.01 28.81
C PRO A 332 -4.67 -9.53 27.45
N ALA A 333 -4.92 -10.48 26.53
CA ALA A 333 -5.49 -10.18 25.23
C ALA A 333 -6.97 -9.79 25.33
N ASN A 334 -7.26 -8.49 25.31
CA ASN A 334 -8.63 -7.97 25.43
C ASN A 334 -9.28 -7.65 24.07
N TYR A 335 -8.68 -8.06 22.96
CA TYR A 335 -9.16 -7.74 21.61
C TYR A 335 -9.88 -8.90 20.94
N TYR A 336 -11.02 -8.63 20.29
CA TYR A 336 -11.92 -9.68 19.83
C TYR A 336 -11.31 -10.68 18.84
N ASN A 337 -10.28 -10.27 18.08
CA ASN A 337 -9.55 -11.12 17.14
C ASN A 337 -8.27 -11.76 17.72
N CYS A 338 -7.94 -11.50 19.00
CA CYS A 338 -6.82 -12.11 19.72
C CYS A 338 -7.26 -12.82 21.02
N ALA A 339 -6.67 -13.98 21.30
CA ALA A 339 -6.83 -14.71 22.55
C ALA A 339 -5.53 -14.64 23.38
N GLY A 340 -5.66 -14.61 24.70
CA GLY A 340 -4.52 -14.57 25.62
C GLY A 340 -3.96 -15.97 25.90
N GLN A 341 -3.01 -16.04 26.83
CA GLN A 341 -2.37 -17.30 27.24
C GLN A 341 -3.33 -18.35 27.80
N ASP A 342 -4.46 -17.93 28.38
CA ASP A 342 -5.50 -18.82 28.88
C ASP A 342 -6.30 -19.50 27.74
N GLN A 343 -6.14 -19.03 26.51
CA GLN A 343 -6.78 -19.52 25.28
C GLN A 343 -8.32 -19.60 25.36
N GLY A 344 -8.96 -18.94 26.33
CA GLY A 344 -10.41 -19.01 26.52
C GLY A 344 -11.17 -18.61 25.25
N ARG A 345 -10.73 -17.54 24.60
CA ARG A 345 -11.31 -17.06 23.35
C ARG A 345 -11.06 -18.00 22.15
N CYS A 346 -9.97 -18.78 22.14
CA CYS A 346 -9.78 -19.82 21.14
C CYS A 346 -10.84 -20.93 21.22
N GLN A 347 -11.33 -21.24 22.42
CA GLN A 347 -12.46 -22.16 22.58
C GLN A 347 -13.75 -21.53 22.06
N GLU A 348 -14.02 -20.27 22.42
CA GLU A 348 -15.20 -19.53 21.96
C GLU A 348 -15.30 -19.49 20.42
N TRP A 349 -14.20 -19.17 19.73
CA TRP A 349 -14.18 -19.16 18.25
C TRP A 349 -14.51 -20.54 17.67
N ARG A 350 -13.91 -21.63 18.19
CA ARG A 350 -14.17 -22.99 17.69
C ARG A 350 -15.60 -23.46 17.94
N GLU A 351 -16.19 -23.09 19.07
CA GLU A 351 -17.60 -23.39 19.38
C GLU A 351 -18.55 -22.60 18.49
N LYS A 352 -18.17 -21.36 18.15
CA LYS A 352 -18.98 -20.46 17.32
C LYS A 352 -18.91 -20.80 15.83
N TYR A 353 -17.74 -21.23 15.36
CA TYR A 353 -17.50 -21.61 13.96
C TYR A 353 -17.08 -23.08 13.82
N PRO A 354 -17.90 -24.04 14.27
CA PRO A 354 -17.51 -25.45 14.36
C PRO A 354 -17.25 -26.12 13.00
N ASN A 355 -17.70 -25.48 11.91
CA ASN A 355 -17.59 -25.98 10.54
C ASN A 355 -16.61 -25.19 9.68
N ASP A 356 -15.93 -24.17 10.24
CA ASP A 356 -14.91 -23.43 9.51
C ASP A 356 -13.53 -24.04 9.80
N PRO A 357 -12.92 -24.76 8.84
CA PRO A 357 -11.64 -25.42 9.06
C PRO A 357 -10.48 -24.43 9.20
N GLN A 358 -10.68 -23.16 8.87
CA GLN A 358 -9.65 -22.12 9.01
C GLN A 358 -9.62 -21.54 10.43
N ILE A 359 -10.68 -21.74 11.22
CA ILE A 359 -10.76 -21.26 12.60
C ILE A 359 -10.01 -22.21 13.54
N GLY A 360 -9.10 -21.64 14.31
CA GLY A 360 -8.27 -22.36 15.27
C GLY A 360 -7.68 -21.45 16.33
N CYS A 361 -6.52 -21.86 16.84
CA CYS A 361 -5.73 -21.12 17.82
C CYS A 361 -4.31 -21.06 17.29
N PHE A 362 -4.03 -20.07 16.44
CA PHE A 362 -2.75 -19.94 15.77
C PHE A 362 -1.84 -19.05 16.62
N PRO A 363 -0.60 -19.47 16.91
CA PRO A 363 0.29 -18.69 17.76
C PRO A 363 0.64 -17.35 17.11
N ILE A 364 0.80 -16.32 17.93
CA ILE A 364 1.05 -14.92 17.58
C ILE A 364 -0.24 -14.15 17.24
N CYS A 365 -0.46 -13.06 17.96
CA CYS A 365 -1.48 -12.04 17.67
C CYS A 365 -0.97 -10.68 18.18
N GLY A 366 -0.03 -10.06 17.47
CA GLY A 366 0.78 -8.95 18.00
C GLY A 366 1.89 -9.46 18.92
N TYR A 367 1.52 -10.20 19.96
CA TYR A 367 2.46 -10.77 20.93
C TYR A 367 2.63 -12.28 20.77
N ARG A 368 3.82 -12.80 21.09
CA ARG A 368 4.19 -14.23 20.90
C ARG A 368 3.43 -15.20 21.79
N ASP A 369 2.90 -14.71 22.90
CA ASP A 369 2.12 -15.45 23.88
C ASP A 369 0.60 -15.27 23.69
N TRP A 370 0.19 -14.54 22.65
CA TRP A 370 -1.20 -14.41 22.21
C TRP A 370 -1.47 -15.29 20.99
N PHE A 371 -2.75 -15.51 20.68
CA PHE A 371 -3.20 -16.37 19.60
C PHE A 371 -4.24 -15.67 18.73
N ARG A 372 -4.15 -15.86 17.42
CA ARG A 372 -5.14 -15.38 16.44
C ARG A 372 -6.06 -16.52 15.99
N SER A 373 -7.19 -16.14 15.42
CA SER A 373 -8.26 -17.09 15.06
C SER A 373 -8.02 -17.86 13.77
N THR A 374 -7.23 -17.31 12.84
CA THR A 374 -6.91 -17.91 11.52
C THR A 374 -5.44 -17.71 11.21
N GLU A 375 -4.88 -18.51 10.30
CA GLU A 375 -3.48 -18.32 9.88
C GLU A 375 -3.28 -17.00 9.14
N HIS A 376 -4.27 -16.61 8.34
CA HIS A 376 -4.25 -15.42 7.49
C HIS A 376 -5.41 -14.47 7.80
N SER A 377 -5.15 -13.16 7.68
CA SER A 377 -6.09 -12.07 7.90
C SER A 377 -5.47 -10.76 7.44
N THR A 378 -6.30 -9.78 7.06
CA THR A 378 -5.92 -8.38 6.87
C THR A 378 -5.13 -7.86 8.08
N MET A 379 -5.48 -8.30 9.29
CA MET A 379 -4.80 -7.89 10.52
C MET A 379 -3.42 -8.55 10.72
N ASN A 380 -3.08 -9.60 9.98
CA ASN A 380 -1.79 -10.29 10.06
C ASN A 380 -0.74 -9.70 9.09
N ASN A 381 -1.07 -8.60 8.40
CA ASN A 381 -0.21 -7.94 7.40
C ASN A 381 0.37 -8.93 6.36
N ASP A 382 -0.40 -9.97 6.03
CA ASP A 382 -0.06 -10.93 5.01
C ASP A 382 -0.46 -10.34 3.65
N PRO A 383 0.51 -10.05 2.76
CA PRO A 383 0.20 -9.42 1.48
C PRO A 383 -0.78 -10.25 0.62
N GLU A 384 -0.74 -11.59 0.72
CA GLU A 384 -1.62 -12.48 -0.04
C GLU A 384 -3.07 -12.46 0.47
N TYR A 385 -3.29 -11.96 1.70
CA TYR A 385 -4.59 -11.97 2.38
C TYR A 385 -5.00 -10.60 2.91
N ILE A 386 -4.48 -9.52 2.32
CA ILE A 386 -4.82 -8.17 2.77
C ILE A 386 -6.30 -7.82 2.58
N ASP A 387 -6.98 -8.52 1.67
CA ASP A 387 -8.40 -8.38 1.36
C ASP A 387 -9.30 -9.35 2.16
N TYR A 388 -8.78 -10.00 3.22
CA TYR A 388 -9.54 -11.00 3.99
C TYR A 388 -9.57 -10.71 5.49
N TYR A 389 -10.72 -10.29 6.02
CA TYR A 389 -10.96 -10.34 7.46
C TYR A 389 -11.39 -11.74 7.90
N ASN A 390 -10.77 -12.25 8.96
CA ASN A 390 -11.21 -13.49 9.58
C ASN A 390 -12.62 -13.36 10.22
N PRO A 391 -13.31 -14.48 10.49
CA PRO A 391 -14.68 -14.45 11.01
C PRO A 391 -14.88 -13.61 12.29
N PRO A 392 -14.01 -13.69 13.33
CA PRO A 392 -14.13 -12.78 14.48
C PRO A 392 -13.99 -11.30 14.11
N SER A 393 -13.10 -10.96 13.17
CA SER A 393 -12.95 -9.59 12.70
C SER A 393 -14.20 -9.07 11.98
N LEU A 394 -14.81 -9.91 11.13
CA LEU A 394 -16.07 -9.57 10.44
C LEU A 394 -17.22 -9.32 11.42
N GLU A 395 -17.27 -10.04 12.53
CA GLU A 395 -18.29 -9.80 13.55
C GLU A 395 -18.12 -8.48 14.28
N MET A 396 -16.88 -8.08 14.56
CA MET A 396 -16.62 -6.76 15.14
C MET A 396 -16.99 -5.64 14.18
N TRP A 397 -16.71 -5.80 12.88
CA TRP A 397 -17.24 -4.92 11.85
C TRP A 397 -18.76 -4.85 11.89
N GLN A 398 -19.45 -5.99 11.93
CA GLN A 398 -20.91 -6.02 12.03
C GLN A 398 -21.42 -5.33 13.30
N ALA A 399 -20.79 -5.59 14.46
CA ALA A 399 -21.15 -4.97 15.73
C ALA A 399 -20.92 -3.45 15.72
N PHE A 400 -19.87 -2.99 15.04
CA PHE A 400 -19.61 -1.57 14.81
C PHE A 400 -20.71 -0.96 13.93
N PHE A 401 -21.02 -1.57 12.78
CA PHE A 401 -22.04 -1.07 11.87
C PHE A 401 -23.45 -1.12 12.43
N ASN A 402 -23.77 -2.01 13.39
CA ASN A 402 -25.08 -2.02 14.06
C ASN A 402 -25.37 -0.74 14.87
N LYS A 403 -24.36 0.12 15.08
CA LYS A 403 -24.51 1.43 15.71
C LYS A 403 -24.94 2.53 14.72
N TYR A 404 -24.96 2.24 13.42
CA TYR A 404 -25.30 3.13 12.30
C TYR A 404 -26.42 2.53 11.44
#